data_AF-Q60DY7-F1
#
_entry.id   AF-Q60DY7-F1
#
_cell.length_a   1.000
_cell.length_b   1.000
_cell.length_c   1.000
_cell.angle_alpha   90.00
_cell.angle_beta   90.00
_cell.angle_gamma   90.00
#
_symmetry.space_group_name_H-M   'P 1'
#
loop_
_entity.id
_entity.type
_entity.pdbx_description
1 polymer ?
#
loop_
_entity_poly.entity_id
_entity_poly.type
_entity_poly.pdbx_seq_one_letter_code
_entity_poly.pdbx_strand_id
1 'polypeptide(L)'
;MQSLLPAMQSVHQALLDLGLAGRVNVSTAHSVNILATSYPPSAGAFREDLAQYIQPLLNFHAEVGSPFLVNAYPFFAYKASPASVSLPYVLFEPNPGVRDPATNLTYDNMLYAQIDAVYAAMKAMGHADITVRISETGWPSKGDDDEVGATPQNAAAYNGNLMKRIAAGEGTPLKPAVPVDVFVFALFNEDMKPGPSSERNYGLFYPNGTPVYNIGFDAASFSPSPTTSTFSSSSRPTSTFLMGVVVLLAAFLL
;
A
#
# COMPACT_ATOMS: atom_id res chain seq x y z
N MET A 1 -15.13 -7.95 -13.15
CA MET A 1 -14.62 -6.60 -13.46
C MET A 1 -15.54 -5.74 -14.34
N GLN A 2 -16.51 -6.29 -15.08
CA GLN A 2 -17.33 -5.50 -16.02
C GLN A 2 -18.08 -4.31 -15.39
N SER A 3 -18.47 -4.39 -14.12
CA SER A 3 -19.18 -3.31 -13.40
C SER A 3 -18.26 -2.33 -12.65
N LEU A 4 -16.95 -2.61 -12.56
CA LEU A 4 -16.05 -1.83 -11.72
C LEU A 4 -15.86 -0.41 -12.25
N LEU A 5 -15.43 -0.27 -13.51
CA LEU A 5 -15.23 1.05 -14.12
C LEU A 5 -16.54 1.86 -14.18
N PRO A 6 -17.70 1.31 -14.61
CA PRO A 6 -18.96 2.04 -14.55
C PRO A 6 -19.33 2.52 -13.13
N ALA A 7 -19.05 1.71 -12.09
CA ALA A 7 -19.27 2.12 -10.71
C ALA A 7 -18.34 3.27 -10.30
N MET A 8 -17.05 3.19 -10.63
CA MET A 8 -16.08 4.26 -10.37
C MET A 8 -16.48 5.57 -11.05
N GLN A 9 -16.89 5.52 -12.31
CA GLN A 9 -17.39 6.67 -13.07
C GLN A 9 -18.64 7.27 -12.42
N SER A 10 -19.59 6.44 -12.00
CA SER A 10 -20.82 6.89 -11.33
C SER A 10 -20.53 7.58 -10.00
N VAL A 11 -19.64 7.02 -9.18
CA VAL A 11 -19.22 7.64 -7.91
C VAL A 11 -18.46 8.94 -8.17
N HIS A 12 -17.58 8.98 -9.17
CA HIS A 12 -16.86 10.20 -9.52
C HIS A 12 -17.79 11.32 -9.99
N GLN A 13 -18.81 10.98 -10.80
CA GLN A 13 -19.84 11.95 -11.21
C GLN A 13 -20.59 12.52 -10.00
N ALA A 14 -20.99 11.68 -9.05
CA ALA A 14 -21.63 12.16 -7.83
C ALA A 14 -20.72 13.10 -7.01
N LEU A 15 -19.41 12.83 -6.97
CA LEU A 15 -18.45 13.72 -6.30
C LEU A 15 -18.25 15.03 -7.06
N LEU A 16 -18.32 15.04 -8.39
CA LEU A 16 -18.32 16.26 -9.20
C LEU A 16 -19.56 17.11 -8.87
N ASP A 17 -20.74 16.50 -8.87
CA ASP A 17 -22.02 17.18 -8.60
C ASP A 17 -22.05 17.80 -7.18
N LEU A 18 -21.37 17.17 -6.22
CA LEU A 18 -21.22 17.65 -4.84
C LEU A 18 -20.07 18.67 -4.65
N GLY A 19 -19.27 18.96 -5.69
CA GLY A 19 -18.10 19.83 -5.59
C GLY A 19 -16.97 19.25 -4.71
N LEU A 20 -16.88 17.92 -4.65
CA LEU A 20 -15.90 17.16 -3.87
C LEU A 20 -14.79 16.54 -4.73
N ALA A 21 -14.88 16.61 -6.06
CA ALA A 21 -13.82 16.14 -6.95
C ALA A 21 -12.46 16.82 -6.63
N GLY A 22 -11.37 16.04 -6.65
CA GLY A 22 -10.03 16.48 -6.25
C GLY A 22 -9.82 16.61 -4.73
N ARG A 23 -10.89 16.61 -3.93
CA ARG A 23 -10.85 16.45 -2.46
C ARG A 23 -11.20 15.04 -2.04
N VAL A 24 -11.97 14.33 -2.85
CA VAL A 24 -12.28 12.92 -2.66
C VAL A 24 -11.89 12.17 -3.94
N ASN A 25 -10.93 11.27 -3.85
CA ASN A 25 -10.47 10.48 -4.98
C ASN A 25 -11.23 9.16 -5.04
N VAL A 26 -11.67 8.79 -6.24
CA VAL A 26 -12.22 7.47 -6.54
C VAL A 26 -11.09 6.59 -7.03
N SER A 27 -10.92 5.42 -6.42
CA SER A 27 -9.95 4.43 -6.88
C SER A 27 -10.43 3.00 -6.60
N THR A 28 -9.64 2.02 -7.03
CA THR A 28 -9.83 0.60 -6.75
C THR A 28 -8.50 -0.01 -6.32
N ALA A 29 -8.56 -0.88 -5.31
CA ALA A 29 -7.39 -1.61 -4.81
C ALA A 29 -7.15 -2.89 -5.62
N HIS A 30 -5.88 -3.21 -5.84
CA HIS A 30 -5.48 -4.41 -6.57
C HIS A 30 -4.42 -5.18 -5.78
N SER A 31 -4.53 -6.51 -5.74
CA SER A 31 -3.39 -7.33 -5.34
C SER A 31 -2.22 -7.13 -6.30
N VAL A 32 -0.98 -7.11 -5.81
CA VAL A 32 0.23 -7.06 -6.67
C VAL A 32 0.30 -8.24 -7.66
N ASN A 33 -0.46 -9.31 -7.44
CA ASN A 33 -0.59 -10.46 -8.35
C ASN A 33 -1.27 -10.14 -9.69
N ILE A 34 -1.72 -8.89 -9.91
CA ILE A 34 -2.09 -8.41 -11.24
C ILE A 34 -0.89 -8.30 -12.19
N LEU A 35 0.34 -8.34 -11.67
CA LEU A 35 1.57 -8.38 -12.46
C LEU A 35 1.87 -9.82 -12.92
N ALA A 36 2.20 -9.99 -14.19
CA ALA A 36 2.78 -11.24 -14.70
C ALA A 36 4.29 -11.29 -14.45
N THR A 37 4.95 -10.13 -14.55
CA THR A 37 6.37 -9.95 -14.31
C THR A 37 6.55 -8.81 -13.32
N SER A 38 7.36 -9.03 -12.29
CA SER A 38 7.73 -8.00 -11.30
C SER A 38 9.23 -8.00 -10.97
N TYR A 39 10.02 -8.90 -11.59
CA TYR A 39 11.47 -8.97 -11.41
C TYR A 39 12.19 -9.14 -12.76
N PRO A 40 13.20 -8.30 -13.05
CA PRO A 40 13.57 -7.09 -12.29
C PRO A 40 12.45 -6.03 -12.35
N PRO A 41 12.39 -5.06 -11.42
CA PRO A 41 11.30 -4.07 -11.37
C PRO A 41 11.05 -3.33 -12.69
N SER A 42 12.10 -2.98 -13.43
CA SER A 42 11.99 -2.33 -14.74
C SER A 42 11.29 -3.16 -15.82
N ALA A 43 11.19 -4.47 -15.64
CA ALA A 43 10.46 -5.39 -16.52
C ALA A 43 9.01 -5.61 -16.06
N GLY A 44 8.54 -4.83 -15.09
CA GLY A 44 7.19 -4.88 -14.57
C GLY A 44 6.15 -4.87 -15.70
N ALA A 45 5.25 -5.84 -15.69
CA ALA A 45 4.19 -5.97 -16.69
C ALA A 45 2.93 -6.56 -16.06
N PHE A 46 1.77 -5.98 -16.37
CA PHE A 46 0.48 -6.55 -16.00
C PHE A 46 0.23 -7.86 -16.75
N ARG A 47 -0.56 -8.74 -16.15
CA ARG A 47 -1.00 -9.95 -16.82
C ARG A 47 -1.85 -9.63 -18.04
N GLU A 48 -1.59 -10.33 -19.14
CA GLU A 48 -2.25 -10.10 -20.43
C GLU A 48 -3.76 -10.37 -20.35
N ASP A 49 -4.18 -11.38 -19.58
CA ASP A 49 -5.60 -11.73 -19.39
C ASP A 49 -6.40 -10.62 -18.67
N LEU A 50 -5.72 -9.74 -17.94
CA LEU A 50 -6.30 -8.60 -17.23
C LEU A 50 -6.19 -7.28 -18.02
N ALA A 51 -5.40 -7.22 -19.09
CA ALA A 51 -5.08 -5.98 -19.80
C ALA A 51 -6.34 -5.23 -20.30
N GLN A 52 -7.34 -5.97 -20.79
CA GLN A 52 -8.62 -5.41 -21.24
C GLN A 52 -9.40 -4.67 -20.14
N TYR A 53 -9.14 -4.97 -18.87
CA TYR A 53 -9.76 -4.32 -17.71
C TYR A 53 -8.85 -3.26 -17.10
N ILE A 54 -7.54 -3.48 -17.09
CA ILE A 54 -6.57 -2.55 -16.52
C ILE A 54 -6.43 -1.30 -17.40
N GLN A 55 -6.36 -1.42 -18.74
CA GLN A 55 -6.19 -0.26 -19.61
C GLN A 55 -7.29 0.80 -19.39
N PRO A 56 -8.60 0.45 -19.38
CA PRO A 56 -9.64 1.43 -19.10
C PRO A 56 -9.58 2.03 -17.69
N LEU A 57 -9.13 1.27 -16.69
CA LEU A 57 -8.94 1.78 -15.32
C LEU A 57 -7.80 2.79 -15.27
N LEU A 58 -6.66 2.51 -15.91
CA LEU A 58 -5.55 3.47 -16.00
C LEU A 58 -5.98 4.75 -16.72
N ASN A 59 -6.71 4.62 -17.84
CA ASN A 59 -7.25 5.80 -18.55
C ASN A 59 -8.14 6.66 -17.62
N PHE A 60 -9.01 6.02 -16.84
CA PHE A 60 -9.84 6.73 -15.86
C PHE A 60 -9.00 7.42 -14.79
N HIS A 61 -8.00 6.74 -14.22
CA HIS A 61 -7.12 7.32 -13.21
C HIS A 61 -6.36 8.55 -13.72
N ALA A 62 -5.83 8.48 -14.94
CA ALA A 62 -5.18 9.59 -15.61
C ALA A 62 -6.14 10.77 -15.86
N GLU A 63 -7.36 10.49 -16.34
CA GLU A 63 -8.39 11.50 -16.62
C GLU A 63 -8.80 12.29 -15.37
N VAL A 64 -9.00 11.60 -14.25
CA VAL A 64 -9.51 12.22 -13.01
C VAL A 64 -8.41 12.60 -12.01
N GLY A 65 -7.14 12.28 -12.31
CA GLY A 65 -5.99 12.53 -11.43
C GLY A 65 -6.01 11.73 -10.13
N SER A 66 -6.54 10.50 -10.15
CA SER A 66 -6.62 9.63 -8.97
C SER A 66 -5.46 8.61 -8.91
N PRO A 67 -5.05 8.17 -7.71
CA PRO A 67 -3.97 7.19 -7.59
C PRO A 67 -4.42 5.79 -7.96
N PHE A 68 -3.46 4.97 -8.41
CA PHE A 68 -3.62 3.52 -8.56
C PHE A 68 -3.26 2.83 -7.23
N LEU A 69 -4.20 2.09 -6.65
CA LEU A 69 -4.00 1.47 -5.33
C LEU A 69 -3.57 0.01 -5.45
N VAL A 70 -2.57 -0.37 -4.67
CA VAL A 70 -2.00 -1.71 -4.66
C VAL A 70 -1.87 -2.25 -3.24
N ASN A 71 -2.29 -3.50 -3.05
CA ASN A 71 -2.01 -4.30 -1.87
C ASN A 71 -0.73 -5.10 -2.14
N ALA A 72 0.34 -4.80 -1.41
CA ALA A 72 1.67 -5.36 -1.66
C ALA A 72 2.27 -5.93 -0.37
N TYR A 73 2.60 -7.22 -0.39
CA TYR A 73 3.07 -7.93 0.80
C TYR A 73 4.37 -8.70 0.51
N PRO A 74 5.53 -8.13 0.85
CA PRO A 74 6.81 -8.84 0.80
C PRO A 74 6.82 -10.16 1.58
N PHE A 75 5.99 -10.28 2.63
CA PHE A 75 5.79 -11.51 3.39
C PHE A 75 5.50 -12.72 2.49
N PHE A 76 4.63 -12.60 1.48
CA PHE A 76 4.26 -13.76 0.67
C PHE A 76 5.42 -14.27 -0.20
N ALA A 77 6.28 -13.37 -0.69
CA ALA A 77 7.49 -13.78 -1.42
C ALA A 77 8.48 -14.51 -0.50
N TYR A 78 8.65 -14.02 0.73
CA TYR A 78 9.50 -14.68 1.72
C TYR A 78 8.93 -16.05 2.13
N LYS A 79 7.64 -16.12 2.45
CA LYS A 79 6.94 -17.37 2.79
C LYS A 79 7.11 -18.42 1.70
N ALA A 80 6.95 -18.03 0.43
CA ALA A 80 7.05 -18.97 -0.69
C ALA A 80 8.47 -19.49 -0.93
N SER A 81 9.50 -18.66 -0.69
CA SER A 81 10.89 -18.96 -1.06
C SER A 81 11.91 -18.46 -0.01
N PRO A 82 11.84 -18.91 1.26
CA PRO A 82 12.65 -18.34 2.35
C PRO A 82 14.16 -18.59 2.20
N ALA A 83 14.54 -19.58 1.39
CA ALA A 83 15.94 -19.87 1.07
C ALA A 83 16.53 -18.93 0.00
N SER A 84 15.69 -18.29 -0.80
CA SER A 84 16.11 -17.42 -1.93
C SER A 84 15.80 -15.95 -1.69
N VAL A 85 14.74 -15.66 -0.92
CA VAL A 85 14.37 -14.30 -0.55
C VAL A 85 15.03 -13.95 0.78
N SER A 86 15.94 -12.98 0.76
CA SER A 86 16.64 -12.49 1.94
C SER A 86 15.65 -11.88 2.94
N LEU A 87 15.68 -12.35 4.19
CA LEU A 87 14.82 -11.80 5.26
C LEU A 87 15.13 -10.31 5.52
N PRO A 88 16.39 -9.86 5.67
CA PRO A 88 16.69 -8.43 5.78
C PRO A 88 16.12 -7.56 4.64
N TYR A 89 16.11 -8.08 3.41
CA TYR A 89 15.58 -7.36 2.23
C TYR A 89 14.07 -7.14 2.29
N VAL A 90 13.32 -8.08 2.88
CA VAL A 90 11.85 -7.94 3.02
C VAL A 90 11.45 -7.24 4.32
N LEU A 91 12.36 -7.07 5.29
CA LEU A 91 12.13 -6.39 6.58
C LEU A 91 12.67 -4.95 6.64
N PHE A 92 13.15 -4.40 5.52
CA PHE A 92 13.79 -3.08 5.45
C PHE A 92 15.06 -2.94 6.31
N GLU A 93 15.73 -4.05 6.60
CA GLU A 93 16.96 -4.08 7.38
C GLU A 93 18.20 -3.92 6.48
N PRO A 94 19.37 -3.55 7.03
CA PRO A 94 20.59 -3.41 6.24
C PRO A 94 20.93 -4.68 5.43
N ASN A 95 21.09 -4.51 4.12
CA ASN A 95 21.39 -5.59 3.17
C ASN A 95 22.07 -5.00 1.92
N PRO A 96 22.71 -5.80 1.05
CA PRO A 96 23.42 -5.28 -0.12
C PRO A 96 22.50 -4.69 -1.21
N GLY A 97 21.18 -4.86 -1.07
CA GLY A 97 20.19 -4.50 -2.08
C GLY A 97 20.20 -5.42 -3.29
N VAL A 98 19.20 -5.25 -4.14
CA VAL A 98 19.01 -5.97 -5.39
C VAL A 98 19.09 -4.95 -6.53
N ARG A 99 20.06 -5.14 -7.41
CA ARG A 99 20.31 -4.24 -8.53
C ARG A 99 19.47 -4.64 -9.74
N ASP A 100 18.67 -3.71 -10.23
CA ASP A 100 17.97 -3.84 -11.51
C ASP A 100 18.99 -3.69 -12.66
N PRO A 101 19.15 -4.70 -13.52
CA PRO A 101 20.19 -4.71 -14.55
C PRO A 101 19.91 -3.75 -15.71
N ALA A 102 18.66 -3.38 -15.97
CA ALA A 102 18.31 -2.51 -17.09
C ALA A 102 18.43 -1.03 -16.72
N THR A 103 18.12 -0.67 -15.47
CA THR A 103 18.12 0.72 -14.99
C THR A 103 19.31 1.07 -14.11
N ASN A 104 20.04 0.06 -13.61
CA ASN A 104 21.09 0.19 -12.59
C ASN A 104 20.60 0.74 -11.24
N LEU A 105 19.27 0.84 -11.03
CA LEU A 105 18.70 1.18 -9.74
C LEU A 105 18.92 0.04 -8.75
N THR A 106 19.31 0.36 -7.53
CA THR A 106 19.45 -0.61 -6.45
C THR A 106 18.29 -0.45 -5.48
N TYR A 107 17.58 -1.55 -5.25
CA TYR A 107 16.48 -1.63 -4.30
C TYR A 107 17.01 -2.27 -3.03
N ASP A 108 17.01 -1.53 -1.93
CA ASP A 108 17.40 -2.07 -0.63
C ASP A 108 16.24 -2.75 0.10
N ASN A 109 15.03 -2.70 -0.44
CA ASN A 109 13.87 -3.41 0.09
C ASN A 109 12.91 -3.86 -1.01
N MET A 110 12.14 -4.92 -0.72
CA MET A 110 11.23 -5.52 -1.69
C MET A 110 9.98 -4.68 -1.97
N LEU A 111 9.43 -3.96 -0.98
CA LEU A 111 8.21 -3.18 -1.19
C LEU A 111 8.43 -2.11 -2.27
N TYR A 112 9.58 -1.42 -2.24
CA TYR A 112 9.91 -0.40 -3.22
C TYR A 112 10.15 -1.00 -4.61
N ALA A 113 10.75 -2.19 -4.67
CA ALA A 113 10.88 -2.95 -5.91
C ALA A 113 9.50 -3.33 -6.49
N GLN A 114 8.55 -3.73 -5.65
CA GLN A 114 7.17 -4.02 -6.08
C GLN A 114 6.43 -2.78 -6.57
N ILE A 115 6.56 -1.64 -5.87
CA ILE A 115 5.98 -0.36 -6.30
C ILE A 115 6.53 0.06 -7.67
N ASP A 116 7.84 -0.03 -7.86
CA ASP A 116 8.46 0.37 -9.14
C ASP A 116 8.17 -0.61 -10.27
N ALA A 117 7.90 -1.88 -9.97
CA ALA A 117 7.36 -2.83 -10.94
C ALA A 117 5.96 -2.43 -11.42
N VAL A 118 5.10 -1.92 -10.53
CA VAL A 118 3.78 -1.39 -10.92
C VAL A 118 3.94 -0.14 -11.78
N TYR A 119 4.83 0.79 -11.42
CA TYR A 119 5.13 1.96 -12.26
C TYR A 119 5.63 1.56 -13.65
N ALA A 120 6.52 0.57 -13.75
CA ALA A 120 7.00 0.04 -15.03
C ALA A 120 5.85 -0.55 -15.86
N ALA A 121 4.96 -1.33 -15.23
CA ALA A 121 3.81 -1.93 -15.89
C ALA A 121 2.81 -0.88 -16.42
N MET A 122 2.50 0.15 -15.62
CA MET A 122 1.66 1.27 -16.08
C MET A 122 2.30 2.02 -17.24
N LYS A 123 3.62 2.29 -17.15
CA LYS A 123 4.37 2.96 -18.22
C LYS A 123 4.33 2.16 -19.53
N ALA A 124 4.42 0.83 -19.46
CA ALA A 124 4.30 -0.04 -20.64
C ALA A 124 2.90 0.05 -21.30
N MET A 125 1.87 0.43 -20.53
CA MET A 125 0.51 0.70 -21.01
C MET A 125 0.25 2.18 -21.34
N GLY A 126 1.31 2.99 -21.43
CA GLY A 126 1.24 4.40 -21.82
C GLY A 126 0.98 5.39 -20.68
N HIS A 127 1.00 4.94 -19.43
CA HIS A 127 0.66 5.76 -18.26
C HIS A 127 1.88 5.95 -17.34
N ALA A 128 2.45 7.16 -17.36
CA ALA A 128 3.61 7.54 -16.52
C ALA A 128 3.28 8.64 -15.50
N ASP A 129 2.04 9.13 -15.57
CA ASP A 129 1.44 10.26 -14.88
C ASP A 129 0.58 9.85 -13.67
N ILE A 130 0.25 8.56 -13.54
CA ILE A 130 -0.52 8.01 -12.43
C ILE A 130 0.41 7.70 -11.26
N THR A 131 0.04 8.17 -10.05
CA THR A 131 0.76 7.83 -8.82
C THR A 131 0.28 6.50 -8.25
N VAL A 132 1.21 5.66 -7.79
CA VAL A 132 0.89 4.45 -7.03
C VAL A 132 0.81 4.78 -5.55
N ARG A 133 -0.19 4.24 -4.83
CA ARG A 133 -0.22 4.21 -3.37
C ARG A 133 -0.48 2.80 -2.87
N ILE A 134 0.04 2.48 -1.68
CA ILE A 134 -0.16 1.17 -1.08
C ILE A 134 -1.41 1.20 -0.21
N SER A 135 -2.47 0.55 -0.69
CA SER A 135 -3.73 0.44 0.06
C SER A 135 -3.68 -0.59 1.17
N GLU A 136 -2.80 -1.59 1.07
CA GLU A 136 -2.55 -2.54 2.16
C GLU A 136 -1.14 -3.10 2.09
N THR A 137 -0.47 -3.13 3.24
CA THR A 137 0.77 -3.89 3.43
C THR A 137 0.97 -4.20 4.92
N GLY A 138 1.65 -5.29 5.24
CA GLY A 138 1.85 -5.68 6.63
C GLY A 138 2.60 -7.01 6.73
N TRP A 139 2.77 -7.47 7.96
CA TRP A 139 3.46 -8.71 8.26
C TRP A 139 2.80 -9.42 9.44
N PRO A 140 2.41 -10.70 9.31
CA PRO A 140 1.68 -11.40 10.35
C PRO A 140 2.60 -11.74 11.52
N SER A 141 2.07 -11.60 12.73
CA SER A 141 2.77 -11.91 13.98
C SER A 141 2.74 -13.39 14.36
N LYS A 142 1.92 -14.19 13.70
CA LYS A 142 1.78 -15.62 13.91
C LYS A 142 1.19 -16.25 12.66
N GLY A 143 1.64 -17.43 12.27
CA GLY A 143 1.09 -18.20 11.16
C GLY A 143 1.00 -19.69 11.46
N ASP A 144 0.60 -20.47 10.48
CA ASP A 144 0.70 -21.94 10.51
C ASP A 144 2.17 -22.40 10.35
N ASP A 145 2.45 -23.70 10.51
CA ASP A 145 3.82 -24.24 10.50
C ASP A 145 4.57 -24.00 9.17
N ASP A 146 3.83 -23.87 8.06
CA ASP A 146 4.36 -23.58 6.72
C ASP A 146 4.45 -22.07 6.42
N GLU A 147 4.02 -21.20 7.33
CA GLU A 147 4.04 -19.75 7.17
C GLU A 147 5.31 -19.13 7.74
N VAL A 148 6.45 -19.58 7.20
CA VAL A 148 7.79 -19.19 7.64
C VAL A 148 7.93 -17.66 7.66
N GLY A 149 8.42 -17.15 8.78
CA GLY A 149 8.62 -15.73 9.01
C GLY A 149 7.47 -15.02 9.72
N ALA A 150 6.31 -15.65 9.90
CA ALA A 150 5.19 -15.08 10.66
C ALA A 150 5.47 -15.12 12.18
N THR A 151 6.19 -14.13 12.68
CA THR A 151 6.58 -14.01 14.10
C THR A 151 6.36 -12.58 14.60
N PRO A 152 6.16 -12.36 15.91
CA PRO A 152 6.02 -11.02 16.45
C PRO A 152 7.27 -10.16 16.21
N GLN A 153 8.46 -10.75 16.20
CA GLN A 153 9.73 -10.07 15.95
C GLN A 153 9.81 -9.54 14.52
N ASN A 154 9.47 -10.37 13.53
CA ASN A 154 9.48 -9.95 12.13
C ASN A 154 8.36 -8.95 11.83
N ALA A 155 7.20 -9.12 12.46
CA ALA A 155 6.09 -8.17 12.35
C ALA A 155 6.45 -6.78 12.92
N ALA A 156 7.16 -6.75 14.05
CA ALA A 156 7.69 -5.51 14.63
C ALA A 156 8.75 -4.87 13.73
N ALA A 157 9.68 -5.66 13.19
CA ALA A 157 10.71 -5.18 12.28
C ALA A 157 10.10 -4.58 11.00
N TYR A 158 9.23 -5.32 10.32
CA TYR A 158 8.59 -4.88 9.09
C TYR A 158 7.82 -3.58 9.27
N ASN A 159 6.83 -3.58 10.17
CA ASN A 159 5.94 -2.44 10.34
C ASN A 159 6.68 -1.24 10.95
N GLY A 160 7.57 -1.48 11.93
CA GLY A 160 8.36 -0.42 12.56
C GLY A 160 9.34 0.24 11.60
N ASN A 161 10.04 -0.52 10.77
CA ASN A 161 10.96 0.03 9.78
C ASN A 161 10.22 0.72 8.63
N LEU A 162 9.12 0.14 8.16
CA LEU A 162 8.25 0.76 7.16
C LEU A 162 7.79 2.15 7.65
N MET A 163 7.19 2.23 8.84
CA MET A 163 6.68 3.50 9.37
C MET A 163 7.78 4.56 9.52
N LYS A 164 9.01 4.17 9.91
CA LYS A 164 10.14 5.11 9.96
C LYS A 164 10.49 5.68 8.58
N ARG A 165 10.50 4.84 7.53
CA ARG A 165 10.78 5.29 6.16
C ARG A 165 9.68 6.20 5.61
N ILE A 166 8.42 5.86 5.86
CA ILE A 166 7.28 6.70 5.47
C ILE A 166 7.30 8.05 6.21
N ALA A 167 7.60 8.04 7.51
CA ALA A 167 7.75 9.28 8.29
C ALA A 167 8.91 10.16 7.83
N ALA A 168 9.95 9.56 7.23
CA ALA A 168 11.05 10.29 6.60
C ALA A 168 10.71 10.84 5.20
N GLY A 169 9.51 10.58 4.69
CA GLY A 169 9.08 11.02 3.35
C GLY A 169 9.82 10.32 2.21
N GLU A 170 10.33 9.11 2.45
CA GLU A 170 11.14 8.37 1.48
C GLU A 170 10.30 7.95 0.26
N GLY A 171 10.86 8.17 -0.93
CA GLY A 171 10.35 7.64 -2.20
C GLY A 171 11.06 6.36 -2.62
N THR A 172 10.60 5.75 -3.71
CA THR A 172 11.28 4.58 -4.30
C THR A 172 12.52 4.98 -5.12
N PRO A 173 13.42 4.06 -5.47
CA PRO A 173 14.55 4.35 -6.37
C PRO A 173 14.13 4.97 -7.71
N LEU A 174 13.01 4.55 -8.32
CA LEU A 174 12.52 5.13 -9.58
C LEU A 174 11.82 6.48 -9.38
N LYS A 175 11.18 6.71 -8.24
CA LYS A 175 10.40 7.92 -7.91
C LYS A 175 10.86 8.54 -6.57
N PRO A 176 12.12 8.97 -6.43
CA PRO A 176 12.66 9.42 -5.14
C PRO A 176 12.03 10.71 -4.61
N ALA A 177 11.42 11.51 -5.49
CA ALA A 177 10.74 12.76 -5.15
C ALA A 177 9.25 12.58 -4.80
N VAL A 178 8.71 11.38 -4.91
CA VAL A 178 7.30 11.07 -4.58
C VAL A 178 7.31 10.21 -3.32
N PRO A 179 6.93 10.75 -2.14
CA PRO A 179 6.85 9.96 -0.93
C PRO A 179 5.92 8.76 -1.10
N VAL A 180 6.35 7.61 -0.59
CA VAL A 180 5.49 6.43 -0.54
C VAL A 180 4.38 6.66 0.50
N ASP A 181 3.13 6.44 0.11
CA ASP A 181 1.96 6.50 0.99
C ASP A 181 1.41 5.08 1.18
N VAL A 182 1.23 4.67 2.44
CA VAL A 182 0.85 3.30 2.81
C VAL A 182 -0.23 3.27 3.87
N PHE A 183 -1.13 2.30 3.73
CA PHE A 183 -2.00 1.85 4.81
C PHE A 183 -1.50 0.52 5.35
N VAL A 184 -1.12 0.51 6.63
CA VAL A 184 -0.65 -0.71 7.31
C VAL A 184 -1.85 -1.60 7.63
N PHE A 185 -1.82 -2.82 7.12
CA PHE A 185 -2.78 -3.87 7.37
C PHE A 185 -2.28 -4.72 8.56
N ALA A 186 -2.97 -4.77 9.70
CA ALA A 186 -4.19 -4.03 10.05
C ALA A 186 -4.13 -3.51 11.49
N LEU A 187 -5.15 -2.74 11.90
CA LEU A 187 -5.18 -2.20 13.25
C LEU A 187 -5.31 -3.30 14.32
N PHE A 188 -6.19 -4.27 14.10
CA PHE A 188 -6.45 -5.35 15.05
C PHE A 188 -6.26 -6.73 14.44
N ASN A 189 -6.00 -7.72 15.30
CA ASN A 189 -6.18 -9.12 14.93
C ASN A 189 -7.67 -9.40 14.69
N GLU A 190 -7.98 -10.03 13.55
CA GLU A 190 -9.35 -10.29 13.10
C GLU A 190 -9.64 -11.80 13.17
N ASP A 191 -10.20 -12.25 14.30
CA ASP A 191 -10.36 -13.68 14.63
C ASP A 191 -11.34 -14.45 13.72
N MET A 192 -12.26 -13.74 13.06
CA MET A 192 -13.21 -14.31 12.11
C MET A 192 -12.67 -14.46 10.68
N LYS A 193 -11.42 -14.06 10.39
CA LYS A 193 -10.86 -14.21 9.05
C LYS A 193 -10.67 -15.69 8.67
N PRO A 194 -11.17 -16.12 7.50
CA PRO A 194 -10.95 -17.47 7.00
C PRO A 194 -9.51 -17.66 6.53
N GLY A 195 -9.13 -18.90 6.23
CA GLY A 195 -7.81 -19.20 5.68
C GLY A 195 -6.74 -19.49 6.74
N PRO A 196 -5.45 -19.35 6.37
CA PRO A 196 -4.32 -19.68 7.25
C PRO A 196 -4.32 -18.88 8.56
N SER A 197 -3.55 -19.33 9.55
CA SER A 197 -3.44 -18.63 10.83
C SER A 197 -2.88 -17.22 10.70
N SER A 198 -2.04 -16.94 9.71
CA SER A 198 -1.55 -15.57 9.43
C SER A 198 -2.67 -14.56 9.25
N GLU A 199 -3.75 -14.91 8.56
CA GLU A 199 -4.87 -14.01 8.27
C GLU A 199 -5.50 -13.41 9.54
N ARG A 200 -5.47 -14.15 10.66
CA ARG A 200 -6.02 -13.71 11.95
C ARG A 200 -5.03 -12.92 12.81
N ASN A 201 -3.80 -12.71 12.32
CA ASN A 201 -2.66 -12.23 13.14
C ASN A 201 -1.84 -11.09 12.50
N TYR A 202 -2.43 -10.31 11.59
CA TYR A 202 -1.83 -9.10 11.00
C TYR A 202 -1.95 -7.83 11.86
N GLY A 203 -2.69 -7.89 12.97
CA GLY A 203 -2.98 -6.74 13.81
C GLY A 203 -1.76 -6.14 14.49
N LEU A 204 -1.68 -4.82 14.49
CA LEU A 204 -0.78 -4.07 15.38
C LEU A 204 -1.20 -4.23 16.85
N PHE A 205 -2.51 -4.39 17.10
CA PHE A 205 -3.10 -4.54 18.42
C PHE A 205 -3.98 -5.79 18.52
N TYR A 206 -4.10 -6.33 19.74
CA TYR A 206 -5.19 -7.24 20.08
C TYR A 206 -6.51 -6.46 20.16
N PRO A 207 -7.69 -7.13 20.04
CA PRO A 207 -8.99 -6.46 20.15
C PRO A 207 -9.22 -5.70 21.47
N ASN A 208 -8.50 -6.06 22.53
CA ASN A 208 -8.52 -5.36 23.82
C ASN A 208 -7.70 -4.06 23.85
N GLY A 209 -7.09 -3.66 22.72
CA GLY A 209 -6.26 -2.46 22.59
C GLY A 209 -4.81 -2.61 23.05
N THR A 210 -4.41 -3.78 23.58
CA THR A 210 -2.99 -4.02 23.91
C THR A 210 -2.18 -4.28 22.64
N PRO A 211 -0.94 -3.77 22.54
CA PRO A 211 -0.10 -4.01 21.36
C PRO A 211 0.28 -5.50 21.25
N VAL A 212 0.26 -6.06 20.05
CA VAL A 212 0.73 -7.44 19.79
C VAL A 212 2.25 -7.51 19.90
N TYR A 213 2.93 -6.47 19.44
CA TYR A 213 4.37 -6.28 19.49
C TYR A 213 4.71 -4.80 19.61
N ASN A 214 5.92 -4.49 20.09
CA ASN A 214 6.36 -3.11 20.24
C ASN A 214 6.82 -2.54 18.88
N ILE A 215 6.07 -1.58 18.35
CA ILE A 215 6.38 -0.85 17.11
C ILE A 215 7.27 0.38 17.32
N GLY A 216 7.73 0.63 18.55
CA GLY A 216 8.63 1.73 18.87
C GLY A 216 7.96 3.10 19.00
N PHE A 217 6.63 3.14 19.12
CA PHE A 217 5.88 4.33 19.46
C PHE A 217 5.54 4.30 20.94
N ASP A 218 5.90 5.34 21.69
CA ASP A 218 5.42 5.48 23.06
C ASP A 218 3.89 5.60 23.04
N ALA A 219 3.17 4.98 23.98
CA ALA A 219 1.70 5.05 24.02
C ALA A 219 1.18 6.51 24.09
N ALA A 220 2.01 7.45 24.57
CA ALA A 220 1.73 8.89 24.55
C ALA A 220 1.63 9.48 23.12
N SER A 221 2.25 8.85 22.12
CA SER A 221 2.20 9.26 20.71
C SER A 221 0.82 9.08 20.08
N PHE A 222 -0.02 8.22 20.66
CA PHE A 222 -1.40 7.95 20.22
C PHE A 222 -2.45 8.60 21.12
N SER A 223 -2.01 9.37 22.13
CA SER A 223 -2.95 10.14 22.95
C SER A 223 -3.53 11.25 22.08
N PRO A 224 -4.86 11.34 21.89
CA PRO A 224 -5.44 12.47 21.18
C PRO A 224 -5.03 13.74 21.92
N SER A 225 -4.28 14.61 21.25
CA SER A 225 -4.01 15.96 21.77
C SER A 225 -5.34 16.57 22.23
N PRO A 226 -5.44 17.13 23.44
CA PRO A 226 -6.63 17.85 23.86
C PRO A 226 -6.64 19.21 23.17
N THR A 227 -6.80 19.23 21.85
CA THR A 227 -7.29 20.42 21.16
C THR A 227 -8.79 20.39 21.30
N THR A 228 -9.29 21.12 22.31
CA THR A 228 -10.65 21.64 22.34
C THR A 228 -10.96 22.25 20.97
N SER A 229 -11.66 21.50 20.13
CA SER A 229 -12.25 21.99 18.89
C SER A 229 -13.51 22.77 19.25
N THR A 230 -13.32 23.98 19.78
CA THR A 230 -14.35 25.00 19.71
C THR A 230 -14.61 25.31 18.24
N PHE A 231 -15.61 24.66 17.66
CA PHE A 231 -16.23 25.10 16.41
C PHE A 231 -16.93 26.44 16.69
N SER A 232 -16.18 27.54 16.58
CA SER A 232 -16.75 28.87 16.50
C SER A 232 -16.84 29.28 15.03
N SER A 233 -18.06 29.48 14.56
CA SER A 233 -18.39 29.90 13.19
C SER A 233 -18.14 31.40 13.00
N SER A 234 -16.89 31.86 12.98
CA SER A 234 -16.56 33.17 12.41
C SER A 234 -15.06 33.36 12.28
N SER A 235 -14.55 33.05 11.08
CA SER A 235 -13.46 33.76 10.38
C SER A 235 -12.79 32.76 9.44
N ARG A 236 -12.75 33.07 8.15
CA ARG A 236 -11.95 32.33 7.15
C ARG A 236 -10.47 32.62 7.39
N PRO A 237 -9.62 31.60 7.49
CA PRO A 237 -8.28 31.66 6.94
C PRO A 237 -8.21 30.77 5.70
N THR A 238 -7.81 31.36 4.59
CA THR A 238 -7.33 30.65 3.41
C THR A 238 -6.05 29.91 3.77
N SER A 239 -6.15 28.60 3.98
CA SER A 239 -5.03 27.68 3.84
C SER A 239 -5.55 26.43 3.15
N THR A 240 -5.24 26.32 1.86
CA THR A 240 -5.54 25.14 1.03
C THR A 240 -4.59 24.03 1.41
N PHE A 241 -4.95 23.25 2.44
CA PHE A 241 -4.43 21.91 2.63
C PHE A 241 -5.37 20.97 1.87
N LEU A 242 -4.91 20.41 0.74
CA LEU A 242 -5.64 19.40 -0.03
C LEU A 242 -5.56 18.08 0.74
N MET A 243 -6.44 17.92 1.73
CA MET A 243 -6.69 16.62 2.35
C MET A 243 -7.62 15.85 1.41
N GLY A 244 -7.01 15.05 0.54
CA GLY A 244 -7.71 14.11 -0.33
C GLY A 244 -8.21 12.91 0.48
N VAL A 245 -9.52 12.75 0.64
CA VAL A 245 -10.13 11.52 1.18
C VAL A 245 -10.19 10.50 0.04
N VAL A 246 -9.74 9.26 0.26
CA VAL A 246 -9.90 8.20 -0.74
C VAL A 246 -11.08 7.33 -0.31
N VAL A 247 -12.10 7.19 -1.17
CA VAL A 247 -13.17 6.22 -0.95
C VAL A 247 -12.74 4.91 -1.61
N LEU A 248 -12.43 3.91 -0.78
CA LEU A 248 -12.09 2.56 -1.23
C LEU A 248 -13.37 1.80 -1.57
N LEU A 249 -13.57 1.45 -2.84
CA LEU A 249 -14.50 0.38 -3.21
C LEU A 249 -13.74 -0.93 -3.13
N ALA A 250 -13.75 -1.56 -1.96
CA ALA A 250 -13.14 -2.87 -1.76
C ALA A 250 -14.03 -3.95 -2.42
N ALA A 251 -13.51 -4.63 -3.45
CA ALA A 251 -13.94 -5.98 -3.77
C ALA A 251 -12.92 -6.92 -3.11
N PHE A 252 -13.34 -7.64 -2.07
CA PHE A 252 -12.53 -8.71 -1.48
C PHE A 252 -12.31 -9.79 -2.54
N LEU A 253 -11.11 -9.83 -3.10
CA LEU A 253 -10.61 -10.99 -3.84
C LEU A 253 -9.25 -11.33 -3.22
N LEU A 254 -9.29 -12.33 -2.33
CA LEU A 254 -8.15 -13.12 -1.87
C LEU A 254 -7.45 -13.78 -3.06
#